data_AF-A0A2M8TKC1-F1
#
_entry.id   AF-A0A2M8TKC1-F1
#
_cell.length_a   1.000
_cell.length_b   1.000
_cell.length_c   1.000
_cell.angle_alpha   90.00
_cell.angle_beta   90.00
_cell.angle_gamma   90.00
#
_symmetry.space_group_name_H-M   'P 1'
#
loop_
_entity.id
_entity.type
_entity.pdbx_description
1 polymer ?
#
loop_
_entity_poly.entity_id
_entity_poly.type
_entity_poly.pdbx_seq_one_letter_code
_entity_poly.pdbx_strand_id
1 'polypeptide(L)'
;MANLSNTQKKEWAKTLYLKENLTQQEIADRVGVSRVSVNRWIAEGKWEEQKVGLTLTREEQVANLYRQVAEINRKIAEKPEGERFASNAEADILGKLSAAIRKMETDVGIADVISVQTKFIEFLRPIDLGKAKELTQLSDAFIKSLL
;
A
#
# COMPACT_ATOMS: atom_id res chain seq x y z
N MET A 1 10.14 18.89 16.90
CA MET A 1 10.24 17.69 16.05
C MET A 1 11.69 17.25 16.04
N ALA A 2 12.01 16.00 16.37
CA ALA A 2 13.39 15.53 16.30
C ALA A 2 13.91 15.72 14.87
N ASN A 3 15.04 16.41 14.70
CA ASN A 3 15.66 16.57 13.40
C ASN A 3 16.09 15.18 12.91
N LEU A 4 15.37 14.64 11.92
CA LEU A 4 15.75 13.39 11.26
C LEU A 4 17.19 13.50 10.76
N SER A 5 17.99 12.46 10.99
CA SER A 5 19.32 12.37 10.40
C SER A 5 19.23 12.32 8.88
N ASN A 6 20.32 12.67 8.18
CA ASN A 6 20.34 12.59 6.72
C ASN A 6 20.05 11.17 6.19
N THR A 7 20.44 10.13 6.93
CA THR A 7 20.12 8.74 6.61
C THR A 7 18.63 8.47 6.73
N GLN A 8 18.00 8.90 7.82
CA GLN A 8 16.55 8.75 8.01
C GLN A 8 15.75 9.52 6.96
N LYS A 9 16.20 10.73 6.60
CA LYS A 9 15.62 11.51 5.50
C LYS A 9 15.74 10.80 4.15
N LYS A 10 16.89 10.19 3.84
CA LYS A 10 17.11 9.43 2.60
C LYS A 10 16.21 8.20 2.54
N GLU A 11 16.08 7.44 3.63
CA GLU A 11 15.19 6.26 3.68
C GLU A 11 13.71 6.64 3.59
N TRP A 12 13.31 7.74 4.23
CA TRP A 12 11.94 8.24 4.12
C TRP A 12 11.63 8.71 2.69
N ALA A 13 12.53 9.48 2.07
CA ALA A 13 12.42 9.89 0.66
C ALA A 13 12.33 8.68 -0.28
N LYS A 14 13.15 7.64 -0.04
CA LYS A 14 13.11 6.39 -0.82
C LYS A 14 11.75 5.70 -0.72
N THR A 15 11.21 5.62 0.49
CA THR A 15 9.89 5.01 0.73
C THR A 15 8.80 5.76 -0.02
N LEU A 16 8.78 7.09 0.07
CA LEU A 16 7.82 7.94 -0.65
C LEU A 16 7.97 7.78 -2.17
N TYR A 17 9.20 7.73 -2.67
CA TYR A 17 9.48 7.58 -4.11
C TYR A 17 9.01 6.25 -4.71
N LEU A 18 9.18 5.16 -3.95
CA LEU A 18 8.87 3.81 -4.42
C LEU A 18 7.41 3.39 -4.20
N LYS A 19 6.72 3.97 -3.20
CA LYS A 19 5.37 3.55 -2.79
C LYS A 19 4.27 4.55 -3.09
N GLU A 20 4.61 5.83 -3.27
CA GLU A 20 3.61 6.86 -3.56
C GLU A 20 3.86 7.48 -4.94
N ASN A 21 2.79 7.93 -5.60
CA ASN A 21 2.89 8.61 -6.90
C ASN A 21 3.13 10.11 -6.74
N LEU A 22 4.20 10.47 -6.02
CA LEU A 22 4.57 11.85 -5.73
C LEU A 22 5.66 12.35 -6.67
N THR A 23 5.62 13.64 -6.98
CA THR A 23 6.71 14.35 -7.64
C THR A 23 7.92 14.47 -6.70
N GLN A 24 9.12 14.64 -7.27
CA GLN A 24 10.33 14.83 -6.46
C GLN A 24 10.28 16.11 -5.61
N GLN A 25 9.44 17.08 -5.99
CA GLN A 25 9.23 18.30 -5.20
C GLN A 25 8.37 18.01 -3.97
N GLU A 26 7.25 17.28 -4.10
CA GLU A 26 6.42 16.90 -2.95
C GLU A 26 7.17 16.02 -1.94
N ILE A 27 8.03 15.12 -2.44
CA ILE A 27 8.91 14.31 -1.58
C ILE A 27 9.90 15.21 -0.82
N ALA A 28 10.49 16.19 -1.50
CA ALA A 28 11.44 17.12 -0.89
C ALA A 28 10.79 17.94 0.23
N ASP A 29 9.57 18.44 -0.02
CA ASP A 29 8.80 19.24 0.94
C ASP A 29 8.41 18.41 2.17
N ARG A 30 7.95 17.16 1.98
CA ARG A 30 7.62 16.26 3.09
C ARG A 30 8.84 15.90 3.94
N VAL A 31 9.97 15.57 3.30
CA VAL A 31 11.19 15.12 3.97
C VAL A 31 11.99 16.28 4.59
N GLY A 32 11.72 17.53 4.16
CA GLY A 32 12.44 18.71 4.60
C GLY A 32 13.87 18.75 4.07
N VAL A 33 14.03 18.53 2.76
CA VAL A 33 15.29 18.61 2.00
C VAL A 33 15.08 19.33 0.67
N SER A 34 16.15 19.66 -0.04
CA SER A 34 16.02 20.24 -1.40
C SER A 34 15.62 19.17 -2.43
N ARG A 35 14.89 19.56 -3.48
CA ARG A 35 14.61 18.71 -4.64
C ARG A 35 15.88 18.14 -5.29
N VAL A 36 16.97 18.91 -5.30
CA VAL A 36 18.28 18.47 -5.81
C VAL A 36 18.82 17.30 -5.00
N SER A 37 18.65 17.32 -3.67
CA SER A 37 19.04 16.21 -2.79
C SER A 37 18.27 14.94 -3.10
N VAL A 38 16.96 15.06 -3.35
CA VAL A 38 16.09 13.93 -3.74
C VAL A 38 16.53 13.35 -5.10
N ASN A 39 16.73 14.20 -6.11
CA ASN A 39 17.21 13.77 -7.43
C ASN A 39 18.55 13.04 -7.36
N ARG A 40 19.50 13.55 -6.56
CA ARG A 40 20.79 12.90 -6.34
C ARG A 40 20.62 11.51 -5.73
N TRP A 41 19.76 11.37 -4.72
CA TRP A 41 19.53 10.07 -4.08
C TRP A 41 18.85 9.06 -5.00
N ILE A 42 17.91 9.50 -5.85
CA ILE A 42 17.28 8.67 -6.87
C ILE A 42 18.34 8.10 -7.82
N ALA A 43 19.26 8.96 -8.31
CA ALA A 43 20.32 8.57 -9.23
C ALA A 43 21.34 7.64 -8.57
N GLU A 44 21.91 8.03 -7.42
CA GLU A 44 22.89 7.23 -6.67
C GLU A 44 22.34 5.86 -6.24
N GLY A 45 21.07 5.86 -5.80
CA GLY A 45 20.41 4.66 -5.28
C GLY A 45 19.76 3.80 -6.35
N LYS A 46 19.78 4.22 -7.63
CA LYS A 46 19.09 3.58 -8.75
C LYS A 46 17.63 3.28 -8.43
N TRP A 47 16.94 4.24 -7.82
CA TRP A 47 15.56 4.04 -7.39
C TRP A 47 14.61 3.87 -8.56
N GLU A 48 14.94 4.43 -9.73
CA GLU A 48 14.19 4.21 -10.96
C GLU A 48 14.21 2.75 -11.40
N GLU A 49 15.38 2.10 -11.37
CA GLU A 49 15.51 0.67 -11.68
C GLU A 49 14.75 -0.19 -10.65
N GLN A 50 14.76 0.21 -9.37
CA GLN A 50 13.97 -0.44 -8.32
C GLN A 50 12.46 -0.27 -8.53
N LYS A 51 12.04 0.88 -9.06
CA LYS A 51 10.64 1.17 -9.43
C LYS A 51 10.23 0.37 -10.67
N VAL A 52 11.12 0.20 -11.64
CA VAL A 52 10.92 -0.65 -12.84
C VAL A 52 10.82 -2.14 -12.47
N GLY A 53 11.67 -2.62 -11.54
CA GLY A 53 11.55 -3.96 -10.96
C GLY A 53 10.29 -4.16 -10.10
N LEU A 54 9.66 -3.05 -9.67
CA LEU A 54 8.38 -3.01 -8.99
C LEU A 54 7.18 -2.81 -9.92
N THR A 55 7.34 -2.72 -11.25
CA THR A 55 6.28 -2.35 -12.24
C THR A 55 5.22 -3.43 -12.49
N LEU A 56 4.98 -4.27 -11.49
CA LEU A 56 3.60 -4.66 -11.20
C LEU A 56 3.42 -4.30 -9.72
N THR A 57 3.24 -3.00 -9.45
CA THR A 57 2.94 -2.57 -8.08
C THR A 57 1.69 -3.31 -7.64
N ARG A 58 1.53 -3.53 -6.34
CA ARG A 58 0.34 -4.23 -5.82
C ARG A 58 -0.95 -3.60 -6.35
N GLU A 59 -0.98 -2.28 -6.45
CA GLU A 59 -2.07 -1.48 -7.01
C GLU A 59 -2.26 -1.75 -8.50
N GLU A 60 -1.20 -1.84 -9.30
CA GLU A 60 -1.27 -2.22 -10.71
C GLU A 60 -1.71 -3.68 -10.90
N GLN A 61 -1.28 -4.61 -10.04
CA GLN A 61 -1.73 -6.00 -10.05
C GLN A 61 -3.22 -6.09 -9.75
N VAL A 62 -3.68 -5.40 -8.70
CA VAL A 62 -5.09 -5.32 -8.33
C VAL A 62 -5.92 -4.70 -9.47
N ALA A 63 -5.44 -3.60 -10.08
CA ALA A 63 -6.08 -3.00 -11.24
C ALA A 63 -6.15 -3.96 -12.45
N ASN A 64 -5.10 -4.76 -12.68
CA ASN A 64 -5.10 -5.80 -13.72
C ASN A 64 -6.15 -6.88 -13.47
N LEU A 65 -6.27 -7.35 -12.22
CA LEU A 65 -7.28 -8.35 -11.85
C LEU A 65 -8.70 -7.79 -11.99
N TYR A 66 -8.93 -6.54 -11.58
CA TYR A 66 -10.21 -5.86 -11.78
C TYR A 66 -10.57 -5.71 -13.27
N ARG A 67 -9.60 -5.43 -14.15
CA ARG A 67 -9.82 -5.40 -15.60
C ARG A 67 -10.28 -6.75 -16.14
N GLN A 68 -9.70 -7.85 -15.67
CA GLN A 68 -10.13 -9.20 -16.06
C GLN A 68 -11.55 -9.51 -15.58
N VAL A 69 -11.89 -9.14 -14.34
CA VAL A 69 -13.26 -9.28 -13.80
C VAL A 69 -14.27 -8.49 -14.65
N ALA A 70 -13.95 -7.25 -14.98
CA ALA A 70 -14.81 -6.40 -15.80
C ALA A 70 -15.04 -6.98 -17.20
N GLU A 71 -13.99 -7.55 -17.82
CA GLU A 71 -14.09 -8.17 -19.13
C GLU A 71 -14.98 -9.42 -19.11
N ILE A 72 -14.82 -10.29 -18.10
CA ILE A 72 -15.68 -11.47 -17.92
C ILE A 72 -17.14 -11.05 -17.71
N ASN A 73 -17.38 -10.04 -16.87
CA ASN A 73 -18.73 -9.53 -16.63
C ASN A 73 -19.37 -8.94 -17.90
N ARG A 74 -18.59 -8.23 -18.73
CA ARG A 74 -19.08 -7.71 -20.02
C ARG A 74 -19.50 -8.87 -20.94
N LYS A 75 -18.65 -9.89 -21.06
CA LYS A 75 -18.95 -11.09 -21.85
C LYS A 75 -20.22 -11.80 -21.36
N ILE A 76 -20.44 -11.88 -20.04
CA ILE A 76 -21.68 -12.44 -19.47
C ILE A 76 -22.90 -11.59 -19.83
N ALA A 77 -22.79 -10.26 -19.78
CA ALA A 77 -23.88 -9.35 -20.10
C ALA A 77 -24.27 -9.36 -21.59
N GLU A 78 -23.30 -9.63 -22.48
CA GLU A 78 -23.51 -9.75 -23.92
C GLU A 78 -24.19 -11.07 -24.34
N LYS A 79 -24.41 -12.01 -23.40
CA LYS A 79 -25.13 -13.25 -23.68
C LYS A 79 -26.60 -12.97 -24.07
N PRO A 80 -27.24 -13.93 -24.78
CA PRO A 80 -28.65 -13.85 -25.12
C PRO A 80 -29.54 -13.58 -23.90
N GLU A 81 -30.69 -12.95 -24.15
CA GLU A 81 -31.69 -12.75 -23.12
C GLU A 81 -32.13 -14.10 -22.52
N GLY A 82 -32.20 -14.17 -21.19
CA GLY A 82 -32.43 -15.42 -20.46
C GLY A 82 -31.17 -16.21 -20.12
N GLU A 83 -29.99 -15.85 -20.65
CA GLU A 83 -28.71 -16.55 -20.40
C GLU A 83 -27.62 -15.65 -19.80
N ARG A 84 -27.97 -14.42 -19.39
CA ARG A 84 -27.04 -13.40 -18.85
C ARG A 84 -26.59 -13.69 -17.41
N PHE A 85 -26.08 -14.88 -17.18
CA PHE A 85 -25.47 -15.31 -15.93
C PHE A 85 -24.16 -16.07 -16.20
N ALA A 86 -23.34 -16.18 -15.17
CA ALA A 86 -22.06 -16.89 -15.27
C ALA A 86 -22.29 -18.39 -15.50
N SER A 87 -21.52 -18.98 -16.41
CA SER A 87 -21.32 -20.43 -16.46
C SER A 87 -20.50 -20.89 -15.25
N ASN A 88 -20.49 -22.20 -14.98
CA ASN A 88 -19.66 -22.77 -13.91
C ASN A 88 -18.18 -22.39 -14.04
N ALA A 89 -17.64 -22.34 -15.27
CA ALA A 89 -16.26 -21.94 -15.52
C ALA A 89 -16.02 -20.44 -15.25
N GLU A 90 -16.94 -19.57 -15.70
CA GLU A 90 -16.83 -18.13 -15.43
C GLU A 90 -16.97 -17.82 -13.94
N ALA A 91 -17.87 -18.50 -13.24
CA ALA A 91 -18.06 -18.36 -11.80
C ALA A 91 -16.80 -18.78 -11.01
N ASP A 92 -16.18 -19.90 -11.38
CA ASP A 92 -14.92 -20.36 -10.76
C ASP A 92 -13.77 -19.35 -10.99
N ILE A 93 -13.60 -18.85 -12.23
CA ILE A 93 -12.58 -17.84 -12.54
C ILE A 93 -12.84 -16.54 -11.77
N LEU A 94 -14.07 -16.03 -11.76
CA LEU A 94 -14.45 -14.83 -11.02
C LEU A 94 -14.20 -15.00 -9.51
N GLY A 95 -14.48 -16.17 -8.96
CA GLY A 95 -14.18 -16.50 -7.57
C GLY A 95 -12.68 -16.44 -7.27
N LYS A 96 -11.84 -17.02 -8.14
CA LYS A 96 -10.38 -17.01 -8.00
C LYS A 96 -9.80 -15.60 -8.12
N LEU A 97 -10.26 -14.81 -9.09
CA LEU A 97 -9.84 -13.41 -9.25
C LEU A 97 -10.23 -12.58 -8.02
N SER A 98 -11.46 -12.74 -7.52
CA SER A 98 -11.94 -12.02 -6.33
C SER A 98 -11.13 -12.39 -5.08
N ALA A 99 -10.79 -13.67 -4.90
CA ALA A 99 -9.94 -14.12 -3.81
C ALA A 99 -8.51 -13.56 -3.91
N ALA A 100 -7.94 -13.52 -5.12
CA ALA A 100 -6.63 -12.94 -5.38
C ALA A 100 -6.63 -11.43 -5.10
N ILE A 101 -7.63 -10.68 -5.57
CA ILE A 101 -7.81 -9.25 -5.27
C ILE A 101 -7.89 -9.04 -3.77
N ARG A 102 -8.77 -9.75 -3.05
CA ARG A 102 -8.91 -9.61 -1.60
C ARG A 102 -7.57 -9.86 -0.89
N LYS A 103 -6.86 -10.95 -1.24
CA LYS A 103 -5.55 -11.25 -0.67
C LYS A 103 -4.57 -10.09 -0.90
N MET A 104 -4.51 -9.59 -2.13
CA MET A 104 -3.70 -8.45 -2.53
C MET A 104 -4.23 -7.11 -2.00
N GLU A 105 -5.44 -6.98 -1.47
CA GLU A 105 -5.92 -5.78 -0.78
C GLU A 105 -5.69 -5.87 0.73
N THR A 106 -5.63 -7.08 1.28
CA THR A 106 -5.37 -7.37 2.70
C THR A 106 -3.92 -7.70 3.03
N ASP A 107 -3.01 -7.69 2.06
CA ASP A 107 -1.55 -7.94 2.22
C ASP A 107 -0.82 -6.89 3.11
N VAL A 108 -1.52 -6.12 3.96
CA VAL A 108 -0.88 -5.61 5.18
C VAL A 108 -1.21 -6.66 6.23
N GLY A 109 -0.28 -7.60 6.43
CA GLY A 109 -0.49 -8.68 7.38
C GLY A 109 -0.77 -8.10 8.75
N ILE A 110 -1.57 -8.79 9.55
CA ILE A 110 -1.85 -8.38 10.94
C ILE A 110 -0.54 -8.12 11.70
N ALA A 111 0.51 -8.89 11.40
CA ALA A 111 1.87 -8.67 11.90
C ALA A 111 2.47 -7.29 11.52
N ASP A 112 2.24 -6.80 10.30
CA ASP A 112 2.69 -5.49 9.84
C ASP A 112 1.90 -4.37 10.54
N VAL A 113 0.58 -4.54 10.70
CA VAL A 113 -0.27 -3.61 11.46
C VAL A 113 0.21 -3.51 12.90
N ILE A 114 0.43 -4.66 13.56
CA ILE A 114 0.96 -4.73 14.93
C ILE A 114 2.33 -4.04 15.02
N SER A 115 3.22 -4.29 14.05
CA SER A 115 4.57 -3.71 14.02
C SER A 115 4.54 -2.19 13.95
N VAL A 116 3.71 -1.63 13.05
CA VAL A 116 3.56 -0.17 12.91
C VAL A 116 2.95 0.46 14.16
N GLN A 117 1.86 -0.11 14.69
CA GLN A 117 1.20 0.43 15.88
C GLN A 117 2.10 0.37 17.11
N THR A 118 2.83 -0.73 17.30
CA THR A 118 3.82 -0.86 18.38
C THR A 118 4.88 0.23 18.31
N LYS A 119 5.51 0.43 17.13
CA LYS A 119 6.54 1.47 16.96
C LYS A 119 6.00 2.87 17.21
N PHE A 120 4.77 3.15 16.79
CA PHE A 120 4.13 4.45 17.03
C PHE A 120 3.82 4.69 18.51
N ILE A 121 3.30 3.68 19.21
CA ILE A 121 3.05 3.74 20.66
C ILE A 121 4.36 3.91 21.43
N GLU A 122 5.42 3.20 21.05
CA GLU A 122 6.76 3.33 21.66
C GLU A 122 7.34 4.73 21.47
N PHE A 123 7.18 5.32 20.27
CA PHE A 123 7.55 6.71 20.01
C PHE A 123 6.76 7.70 20.86
N LEU A 124 5.46 7.46 21.05
CA LEU A 124 4.58 8.36 21.79
C LEU A 124 4.78 8.26 23.31
N ARG A 125 5.14 7.08 23.81
CA ARG A 125 5.30 6.80 25.25
C ARG A 125 6.18 7.81 26.01
N PRO A 126 7.36 8.22 25.53
CA PRO A 126 8.17 9.25 26.20
C PRO A 126 7.67 10.69 26.01
N ILE A 127 6.76 10.94 25.05
CA ILE A 127 6.21 12.27 24.75
C ILE A 127 4.96 12.53 25.59
N ASP A 128 4.04 11.57 25.61
CA ASP A 128 2.76 11.65 26.32
C ASP A 128 2.29 10.24 26.68
N LEU A 129 2.52 9.87 27.95
CA LEU A 129 2.14 8.55 28.46
C LEU A 129 0.62 8.35 28.48
N GLY A 130 -0.16 9.42 28.66
CA GLY A 130 -1.61 9.36 28.69
C GLY A 130 -2.16 8.97 27.32
N LYS A 131 -1.74 9.69 26.28
CA LYS A 131 -2.12 9.38 24.89
C LYS A 131 -1.59 8.03 24.42
N ALA A 132 -0.39 7.63 24.84
CA ALA A 132 0.14 6.30 24.52
C ALA A 132 -0.78 5.18 25.04
N LYS A 133 -1.31 5.32 26.26
CA LYS A 133 -2.26 4.34 26.83
C LYS A 133 -3.59 4.32 26.08
N GLU A 134 -4.15 5.49 25.79
CA GLU A 134 -5.41 5.60 25.04
C GLU A 134 -5.28 4.97 23.64
N LEU A 135 -4.23 5.34 22.90
CA LEU A 135 -3.95 4.78 21.58
C LEU A 135 -3.70 3.28 21.64
N THR A 136 -3.01 2.76 22.66
CA THR A 136 -2.83 1.31 22.82
C THR A 136 -4.16 0.56 22.87
N GLN A 137 -5.14 1.07 23.63
CA GLN A 137 -6.46 0.44 23.73
C GLN A 137 -7.23 0.47 22.40
N LEU A 138 -7.17 1.60 21.69
CA LEU A 138 -7.79 1.74 20.36
C LEU A 138 -7.10 0.83 19.33
N SER A 139 -5.76 0.75 19.38
CA SER A 139 -4.95 -0.13 18.54
C SER A 139 -5.33 -1.60 18.72
N ASP A 140 -5.48 -2.06 19.97
CA ASP A 140 -5.89 -3.43 20.28
C ASP A 140 -7.30 -3.75 19.78
N ALA A 141 -8.25 -2.81 19.93
CA ALA A 141 -9.61 -2.96 19.43
C ALA A 141 -9.63 -3.05 17.89
N PHE A 142 -8.86 -2.19 17.22
CA PHE A 142 -8.71 -2.23 15.76
C PHE A 142 -8.06 -3.53 15.28
N ILE A 143 -6.95 -3.98 15.89
CA ILE A 143 -6.29 -5.24 15.53
C ILE A 143 -7.25 -6.43 15.68
N LYS A 144 -8.05 -6.47 16.75
CA LYS A 144 -9.07 -7.51 16.95
C LYS A 144 -10.15 -7.51 15.87
N SER A 145 -10.48 -6.34 15.30
CA SER A 145 -11.45 -6.26 14.19
C SER A 145 -10.91 -6.78 12.86
N LEU A 146 -9.58 -6.96 12.73
CA LEU A 146 -8.93 -7.48 11.54
C LEU A 146 -8.70 -9.01 11.59
N LEU A 147 -8.92 -9.64 12.74
CA LEU A 147 -8.87 -11.10 12.97
C LEU A 147 -10.21 -11.75 12.61
#